data_AF-A0A1G6CY68-F1
#
_entry.id   AF-A0A1G6CY68-F1
#
_cell.length_a   1.000
_cell.length_b   1.000
_cell.length_c   1.000
_cell.angle_alpha   90.00
_cell.angle_beta   90.00
_cell.angle_gamma   90.00
#
_symmetry.space_group_name_H-M   'P 1'
#
loop_
_entity.id
_entity.type
_entity.pdbx_description
1 polymer ?
#
loop_
_entity_poly.entity_id
_entity_poly.type
_entity_poly.pdbx_seq_one_letter_code
_entity_poly.pdbx_strand_id
1 'polypeptide(L)'
;MNKEDLILQRLDEIEAKVALVHQRAVAAQNLRHELQPVLNDAFKVMLHELGDIETGFQLEDLFDMLKTTMRNVKNLTYMIKQLENVIDLWHTSEPLLKTTVPKAIAYLDDLEQKGVFRTYQSMLTLRAKVAQEYGPEQIEEMGDAFVFLIGMLSKLSDPKVREMIEKASDAFTEMDLKDVQPTGVFGMMKAMSSPEAKQGLGVMVEMTKTLGKLK
;
A
#
# COMPACT_ATOMS: atom_id res chain seq x y z
N MET A 1 22.83 -70.39 46.14
CA MET A 1 23.83 -70.25 45.07
C MET A 1 25.20 -70.34 45.71
N ASN A 2 26.09 -71.17 45.16
CA ASN A 2 27.43 -71.35 45.70
C ASN A 2 28.28 -70.10 45.38
N LYS A 3 29.28 -69.77 46.20
CA LYS A 3 30.11 -68.57 46.02
C LYS A 3 30.88 -68.61 44.69
N GLU A 4 31.20 -69.80 44.21
CA GLU A 4 31.88 -70.06 42.94
C GLU A 4 31.02 -69.65 41.73
N ASP A 5 29.72 -69.96 41.75
CA ASP A 5 28.80 -69.57 40.67
C ASP A 5 28.69 -68.05 40.54
N LEU A 6 28.72 -67.34 41.68
CA LEU A 6 28.63 -65.89 41.72
C LEU A 6 29.92 -65.22 41.21
N ILE A 7 31.08 -65.85 41.43
CA ILE A 7 32.38 -65.38 40.94
C ILE A 7 32.47 -65.60 39.43
N LEU A 8 32.05 -66.77 38.93
CA LEU A 8 32.03 -67.06 37.50
C LEU A 8 31.11 -66.08 36.75
N GLN A 9 29.91 -65.83 37.27
CA GLN A 9 29.00 -64.85 36.66
C GLN A 9 29.59 -63.43 36.62
N ARG A 10 30.35 -63.03 37.64
CA ARG A 10 31.03 -61.72 37.65
C ARG A 10 32.21 -61.67 36.68
N LEU A 11 32.93 -62.77 36.53
CA LEU A 11 33.99 -62.90 35.52
C LEU A 11 33.42 -62.79 34.12
N ASP A 12 32.32 -63.48 33.83
CA ASP A 12 31.63 -63.42 32.53
C ASP A 12 31.11 -61.99 32.23
N GLU A 13 30.54 -61.31 33.24
CA GLU A 13 30.11 -59.91 33.11
C GLU A 13 31.28 -58.95 32.84
N ILE A 14 32.45 -59.19 33.46
CA ILE A 14 33.64 -58.38 33.26
C ILE A 14 34.24 -58.67 31.88
N GLU A 15 34.31 -59.93 31.47
CA GLU A 15 34.80 -60.35 30.16
C GLU A 15 33.96 -59.73 29.04
N ALA A 16 32.63 -59.75 29.16
CA ALA A 16 31.73 -59.08 28.21
C ALA A 16 31.95 -57.56 28.15
N LYS A 17 32.18 -56.90 29.29
CA LYS A 17 32.48 -55.46 29.35
C LYS A 17 33.85 -55.15 28.74
N VAL A 18 34.86 -55.99 29.01
CA VAL A 18 36.22 -55.84 28.46
C VAL A 18 36.22 -56.06 26.95
N ALA A 19 35.48 -57.06 26.45
CA ALA A 19 35.34 -57.30 25.02
C ALA A 19 34.71 -56.09 24.30
N LEU A 20 33.66 -55.50 24.87
CA LEU A 20 33.02 -54.29 24.32
C LEU A 20 33.97 -53.08 24.32
N VAL A 21 34.73 -52.88 25.40
CA VAL A 21 35.71 -51.78 25.50
C VAL A 21 36.85 -51.99 24.52
N HIS A 22 37.34 -53.22 24.39
CA HIS A 22 38.39 -53.57 23.44
C HIS A 22 37.92 -53.32 21.99
N GLN A 23 36.71 -53.76 21.64
CA GLN A 23 36.14 -53.52 20.31
C GLN A 23 36.02 -52.03 19.98
N ARG A 24 35.60 -51.20 20.95
CA ARG A 24 35.56 -49.74 20.79
C ARG A 24 36.95 -49.13 20.65
N ALA A 25 37.92 -49.62 21.41
CA ALA A 25 39.31 -49.17 21.32
C ALA A 25 39.91 -49.49 19.95
N VAL A 26 39.67 -50.70 19.44
CA VAL A 26 40.12 -51.12 18.09
C VAL A 26 39.41 -50.31 17.01
N ALA A 27 38.10 -50.08 17.11
CA ALA A 27 37.36 -49.26 16.15
C ALA A 27 37.86 -47.81 16.12
N ALA A 28 38.15 -47.21 17.28
CA ALA A 28 38.72 -45.87 17.37
C ALA A 28 40.15 -45.82 16.83
N GLN A 29 40.95 -46.86 17.08
CA GLN A 29 42.30 -46.98 16.54
C GLN A 29 42.29 -47.11 15.02
N ASN A 30 41.39 -47.92 14.46
CA ASN A 30 41.23 -48.09 13.01
C ASN A 30 40.75 -46.79 12.37
N LEU A 31 39.73 -46.12 12.92
CA LEU A 31 39.28 -44.83 12.42
C LEU A 31 40.41 -43.79 12.44
N ARG A 32 41.21 -43.76 13.51
CA ARG A 32 42.38 -42.88 13.58
C ARG A 32 43.40 -43.25 12.51
N HIS A 33 43.70 -44.53 12.34
CA HIS A 33 44.67 -45.01 11.35
C HIS A 33 44.23 -44.72 9.91
N GLU A 34 42.94 -44.81 9.63
CA GLU A 34 42.34 -44.54 8.32
C GLU A 34 42.20 -43.04 8.03
N LEU A 35 41.83 -42.23 9.02
CA LEU A 35 41.72 -40.78 8.86
C LEU A 35 43.07 -40.06 8.83
N GLN A 36 44.08 -40.60 9.53
CA GLN A 36 45.40 -39.98 9.61
C GLN A 36 46.08 -39.71 8.25
N PRO A 37 46.09 -40.64 7.26
CA PRO A 37 46.62 -40.35 5.94
C PRO A 37 45.80 -39.29 5.20
N VAL A 38 44.46 -39.36 5.22
CA VAL A 38 43.58 -38.40 4.54
C VAL A 38 43.76 -36.99 5.10
N LEU A 39 43.84 -36.86 6.44
CA LEU A 39 44.09 -35.58 7.11
C LEU A 39 45.48 -35.03 6.75
N ASN A 40 46.51 -35.89 6.72
CA ASN A 40 47.86 -35.48 6.35
C ASN A 40 47.94 -35.04 4.88
N ASP A 41 47.27 -35.74 3.96
CA ASP A 41 47.28 -35.40 2.54
C ASP A 41 46.48 -34.12 2.28
N ALA A 42 45.31 -33.95 2.91
CA ALA A 42 44.55 -32.71 2.85
C ALA A 42 45.34 -31.52 3.40
N PHE A 43 46.07 -31.71 4.49
CA PHE A 43 46.92 -30.68 5.08
C PHE A 43 48.10 -30.32 4.16
N LYS A 44 48.74 -31.31 3.51
CA LYS A 44 49.81 -31.06 2.53
C LYS A 44 49.31 -30.31 1.29
N VAL A 45 48.15 -30.70 0.75
CA VAL A 45 47.54 -30.00 -0.40
C VAL A 45 47.21 -28.56 -0.02
N MET A 46 46.63 -28.35 1.16
CA MET A 46 46.37 -27.01 1.69
C MET A 46 47.68 -26.20 1.82
N LEU A 47 48.76 -26.77 2.37
CA LEU A 47 50.05 -26.06 2.47
C LEU A 47 50.68 -25.74 1.11
N HIS A 48 50.49 -26.60 0.11
CA HIS A 48 50.99 -26.38 -1.24
C HIS A 48 50.23 -25.25 -1.94
N GLU A 49 48.89 -25.31 -1.95
CA GLU A 49 48.03 -24.30 -2.58
C GLU A 49 48.10 -22.93 -1.86
N LEU A 50 48.29 -22.93 -0.55
CA LEU A 50 48.51 -21.70 0.23
C LEU A 50 49.94 -21.16 0.10
N GLY A 51 50.91 -22.02 -0.23
CA GLY A 51 52.29 -21.64 -0.53
C GLY A 51 52.40 -20.85 -1.85
N ASP A 52 51.46 -21.05 -2.77
CA ASP A 52 51.33 -20.29 -4.02
C ASP A 52 50.61 -18.93 -3.83
N ILE A 53 50.10 -18.62 -2.63
CA ILE A 53 49.54 -17.30 -2.30
C ILE A 53 50.70 -16.36 -1.92
N GLU A 54 51.15 -15.62 -2.92
CA GLU A 54 52.49 -14.99 -2.99
C GLU A 54 52.84 -13.94 -1.92
N THR A 55 51.97 -13.55 -0.98
CA THR A 55 52.37 -12.69 0.16
C THR A 55 51.25 -12.56 1.20
N GLY A 56 51.49 -13.04 2.42
CA GLY A 56 50.73 -12.63 3.61
C GLY A 56 49.91 -13.70 4.33
N PHE A 57 50.01 -14.97 3.92
CA PHE A 57 49.25 -16.05 4.56
C PHE A 57 50.16 -16.93 5.43
N GLN A 58 50.01 -16.84 6.75
CA GLN A 58 50.73 -17.71 7.70
C GLN A 58 49.80 -18.83 8.21
N LEU A 59 50.39 -19.99 8.52
CA LEU A 59 49.68 -21.09 9.19
C LEU A 59 49.01 -20.64 10.50
N GLU A 60 49.59 -19.67 11.19
CA GLU A 60 49.05 -19.09 12.42
C GLU A 60 47.74 -18.33 12.17
N ASP A 61 47.62 -17.63 11.03
CA ASP A 61 46.40 -16.92 10.62
C ASP A 61 45.23 -17.90 10.39
N LEU A 62 45.50 -19.11 9.89
CA LEU A 62 44.48 -20.17 9.78
C LEU A 62 43.96 -20.60 11.14
N PHE A 63 44.87 -20.84 12.09
CA PHE A 63 44.50 -21.25 13.44
C PHE A 63 43.74 -20.14 14.16
N ASP A 64 44.13 -18.88 13.96
CA ASP A 64 43.45 -17.74 14.54
C ASP A 64 42.08 -17.46 13.88
N MET A 65 41.94 -17.69 12.58
CA MET A 65 40.65 -17.70 11.90
C MET A 65 39.75 -18.82 12.44
N LEU A 66 40.28 -20.04 12.61
CA LEU A 66 39.55 -21.16 13.22
C LEU A 66 39.10 -20.85 14.64
N LYS A 67 39.99 -20.32 15.49
CA LYS A 67 39.65 -19.87 16.84
C LYS A 67 38.60 -18.77 16.82
N THR A 68 38.72 -17.81 15.91
CA THR A 68 37.77 -16.70 15.76
C THR A 68 36.40 -17.19 15.33
N THR A 69 36.33 -18.11 14.36
CA THR A 69 35.10 -18.77 13.92
C THR A 69 34.46 -19.57 15.05
N MET A 70 35.24 -20.38 15.78
CA MET A 70 34.76 -21.14 16.94
C MET A 70 34.25 -20.21 18.05
N ARG A 71 34.95 -19.10 18.34
CA ARG A 71 34.52 -18.10 19.32
C ARG A 71 33.23 -17.38 18.88
N ASN A 72 33.06 -17.16 17.59
CA ASN A 72 31.89 -16.51 16.99
C ASN A 72 30.79 -17.48 16.54
N VAL A 73 30.89 -18.78 16.87
CA VAL A 73 29.90 -19.78 16.44
C VAL A 73 28.48 -19.42 16.87
N LYS A 74 28.31 -18.73 18.01
CA LYS A 74 27.02 -18.21 18.48
C LYS A 74 26.46 -17.13 17.54
N ASN A 75 27.31 -16.23 17.06
CA ASN A 75 26.93 -15.17 16.13
C ASN A 75 26.61 -15.75 14.75
N LEU A 76 27.39 -16.72 14.28
CA LEU A 76 27.12 -17.45 13.03
C LEU A 76 25.79 -18.21 13.10
N THR A 77 25.56 -18.95 14.20
CA THR A 77 24.29 -19.64 14.45
C THR A 77 23.13 -18.65 14.51
N TYR A 78 23.32 -17.49 15.14
CA TYR A 78 22.29 -16.46 15.19
C TYR A 78 21.96 -15.94 13.78
N MET A 79 22.96 -15.65 12.95
CA MET A 79 22.73 -15.20 11.57
C MET A 79 22.01 -16.26 10.75
N ILE A 80 22.37 -17.53 10.87
CA ILE A 80 21.67 -18.63 10.19
C ILE A 80 20.20 -18.66 10.60
N LYS A 81 19.91 -18.53 11.91
CA LYS A 81 18.52 -18.44 12.40
C LYS A 81 17.78 -17.20 11.91
N GLN A 82 18.47 -16.06 11.75
CA GLN A 82 17.84 -14.88 11.15
C GLN A 82 17.54 -15.09 9.68
N LEU A 83 18.40 -15.77 8.93
CA LEU A 83 18.14 -16.14 7.53
C LEU A 83 16.93 -17.09 7.42
N GLU A 84 16.80 -18.05 8.33
CA GLU A 84 15.61 -18.91 8.42
C GLU A 84 14.34 -18.05 8.62
N ASN A 85 14.34 -17.10 9.55
CA ASN A 85 13.21 -16.18 9.76
C ASN A 85 12.89 -15.33 8.51
N VAL A 86 13.89 -14.88 7.77
CA VAL A 86 13.70 -14.11 6.53
C VAL A 86 13.12 -14.98 5.43
N ILE A 87 13.58 -16.22 5.31
CA ILE A 87 13.05 -17.21 4.37
C ILE A 87 11.59 -17.53 4.72
N ASP A 88 11.26 -17.71 6.00
CA ASP A 88 9.88 -17.92 6.46
C ASP A 88 8.98 -16.72 6.16
N LEU A 89 9.46 -15.50 6.42
CA LEU A 89 8.78 -14.26 6.05
C LEU A 89 8.56 -14.20 4.54
N TRP A 90 9.58 -14.54 3.74
CA TRP A 90 9.49 -14.56 2.28
C TRP A 90 8.45 -15.57 1.80
N HIS A 91 8.48 -16.81 2.29
CA HIS A 91 7.50 -17.83 1.95
C HIS A 91 6.07 -17.45 2.34
N THR A 92 5.91 -16.72 3.45
CA THR A 92 4.60 -16.22 3.90
C THR A 92 4.12 -15.03 3.06
N SER A 93 5.04 -14.14 2.67
CA SER A 93 4.72 -12.88 1.97
C SER A 93 4.65 -13.05 0.45
N GLU A 94 5.42 -13.95 -0.14
CA GLU A 94 5.50 -14.18 -1.59
C GLU A 94 4.11 -14.45 -2.22
N PRO A 95 3.25 -15.33 -1.69
CA PRO A 95 1.92 -15.56 -2.24
C PRO A 95 1.03 -14.30 -2.16
N LEU A 96 1.12 -13.56 -1.05
CA LEU A 96 0.38 -12.32 -0.84
C LEU A 96 0.82 -11.25 -1.84
N LEU A 97 2.13 -11.07 -2.03
CA LEU A 97 2.70 -10.12 -2.98
C LEU A 97 2.34 -10.49 -4.42
N LYS A 98 2.48 -11.76 -4.80
CA LYS A 98 2.09 -12.27 -6.14
C LYS A 98 0.62 -12.00 -6.46
N THR A 99 -0.25 -11.91 -5.46
CA THR A 99 -1.68 -11.63 -5.66
C THR A 99 -2.01 -10.14 -5.52
N THR A 100 -1.38 -9.44 -4.58
CA THR A 100 -1.73 -8.06 -4.20
C THR A 100 -1.07 -7.05 -5.11
N VAL A 101 0.19 -7.26 -5.50
CA VAL A 101 0.92 -6.33 -6.38
C VAL A 101 0.22 -6.18 -7.74
N PRO A 102 -0.18 -7.26 -8.45
CA PRO A 102 -0.90 -7.11 -9.70
C PRO A 102 -2.26 -6.42 -9.54
N LYS A 103 -2.98 -6.69 -8.44
CA LYS A 103 -4.25 -6.01 -8.14
C LYS A 103 -4.06 -4.51 -7.87
N ALA A 104 -3.02 -4.15 -7.13
CA ALA A 104 -2.68 -2.76 -6.89
C ALA A 104 -2.31 -2.05 -8.19
N ILE A 105 -1.49 -2.70 -9.05
CA ILE A 105 -1.15 -2.16 -10.37
C ILE A 105 -2.41 -1.97 -11.21
N ALA A 106 -3.28 -2.98 -11.31
CA ALA A 106 -4.52 -2.87 -12.08
C ALA A 106 -5.46 -1.78 -11.55
N TYR A 107 -5.53 -1.61 -10.22
CA TYR A 107 -6.30 -0.54 -9.61
C TYR A 107 -5.71 0.84 -9.94
N LEU A 108 -4.39 1.00 -9.84
CA LEU A 108 -3.71 2.25 -10.19
C LEU A 108 -3.85 2.55 -11.70
N ASP A 109 -3.77 1.54 -12.55
CA ASP A 109 -3.98 1.67 -14.00
C ASP A 109 -5.42 2.11 -14.31
N ASP A 110 -6.43 1.52 -13.65
CA ASP A 110 -7.82 1.96 -13.78
C ASP A 110 -8.01 3.44 -13.37
N LEU A 111 -7.36 3.87 -12.28
CA LEU A 111 -7.36 5.28 -11.87
C LEU A 111 -6.67 6.17 -12.91
N GLU A 112 -5.59 5.72 -13.51
CA GLU A 112 -4.88 6.44 -14.57
C GLU A 112 -5.72 6.56 -15.84
N GLN A 113 -6.34 5.46 -16.30
CA GLN A 113 -7.22 5.42 -17.47
C GLN A 113 -8.44 6.33 -17.28
N LYS A 114 -9.01 6.35 -16.06
CA LYS A 114 -10.09 7.28 -15.69
C LYS A 114 -9.61 8.74 -15.55
N GLY A 115 -8.32 9.00 -15.72
CA GLY A 115 -7.74 10.34 -15.67
C GLY A 115 -7.67 10.93 -14.26
N VAL A 116 -7.78 10.12 -13.21
CA VAL A 116 -7.80 10.57 -11.81
C VAL A 116 -6.50 11.28 -11.47
N PHE A 117 -5.35 10.66 -11.76
CA PHE A 117 -4.03 11.29 -11.51
C PHE A 117 -3.84 12.61 -12.26
N ARG A 118 -4.25 12.66 -13.53
CA ARG A 118 -4.18 13.88 -14.35
C ARG A 118 -5.05 15.00 -13.78
N THR A 119 -6.24 14.66 -13.28
CA THR A 119 -7.15 15.60 -12.64
C THR A 119 -6.57 16.13 -11.33
N TYR A 120 -6.04 15.26 -10.48
CA TYR A 120 -5.36 15.67 -9.25
C TYR A 120 -4.15 16.56 -9.51
N GLN A 121 -3.30 16.21 -10.48
CA GLN A 121 -2.15 17.04 -10.86
C GLN A 121 -2.59 18.41 -11.38
N SER A 122 -3.65 18.46 -12.18
CA SER A 122 -4.23 19.72 -12.67
C SER A 122 -4.76 20.57 -11.51
N MET A 123 -5.39 19.94 -10.51
CA MET A 123 -5.87 20.64 -9.31
C MET A 123 -4.73 21.20 -8.46
N LEU A 124 -3.64 20.44 -8.29
CA LEU A 124 -2.44 20.92 -7.60
C LEU A 124 -1.82 22.11 -8.33
N THR A 125 -1.78 22.05 -9.66
CA THR A 125 -1.27 23.16 -10.49
C THR A 125 -2.17 24.39 -10.40
N LEU A 126 -3.49 24.20 -10.41
CA LEU A 126 -4.45 25.28 -10.20
C LEU A 126 -4.24 25.93 -8.82
N ARG A 127 -4.14 25.13 -7.76
CA ARG A 127 -3.86 25.63 -6.41
C ARG A 127 -2.54 26.41 -6.34
N ALA A 128 -1.49 25.92 -7.01
CA ALA A 128 -0.22 26.62 -7.06
C ALA A 128 -0.33 27.98 -7.77
N LYS A 129 -1.07 28.07 -8.89
CA LYS A 129 -1.33 29.33 -9.60
C LYS A 129 -2.14 30.30 -8.75
N VAL A 130 -3.20 29.82 -8.10
CA VAL A 130 -4.03 30.64 -7.21
C VAL A 130 -3.19 31.17 -6.04
N ALA A 131 -2.33 30.35 -5.45
CA ALA A 131 -1.43 30.76 -4.36
C ALA A 131 -0.31 31.72 -4.78
N GLN A 132 0.04 31.79 -6.08
CA GLN A 132 1.00 32.77 -6.60
C GLN A 132 0.36 34.14 -6.82
N GLU A 133 -0.90 34.18 -7.25
CA GLU A 133 -1.61 35.42 -7.56
C GLU A 133 -2.34 36.02 -6.36
N TYR A 134 -2.78 35.18 -5.41
CA TYR A 134 -3.61 35.58 -4.27
C TYR A 134 -2.97 35.14 -2.95
N GLY A 135 -3.02 36.03 -1.96
CA GLY A 135 -2.58 35.74 -0.60
C GLY A 135 -3.55 34.79 0.14
N PRO A 136 -3.12 34.21 1.28
CA PRO A 136 -3.94 33.27 2.05
C PRO A 136 -5.34 33.81 2.44
N GLU A 137 -5.42 35.07 2.85
CA GLU A 137 -6.67 35.74 3.27
C GLU A 137 -7.63 35.92 2.08
N GLN A 138 -7.11 36.28 0.90
CA GLN A 138 -7.91 36.42 -0.32
C GLN A 138 -8.44 35.07 -0.80
N ILE A 139 -7.66 33.99 -0.66
CA ILE A 139 -8.10 32.63 -0.98
C ILE A 139 -9.22 32.18 -0.03
N GLU A 140 -9.15 32.56 1.24
CA GLU A 140 -10.20 32.26 2.22
C GLU A 140 -11.51 32.98 1.89
N GLU A 141 -11.47 34.29 1.61
CA GLU A 141 -12.65 35.06 1.18
C GLU A 141 -13.24 34.52 -0.14
N MET A 142 -12.39 34.13 -1.10
CA MET A 142 -12.83 33.49 -2.34
C MET A 142 -13.45 32.12 -2.08
N GLY A 143 -12.97 31.38 -1.08
CA GLY A 143 -13.51 30.09 -0.66
C GLY A 143 -14.97 30.20 -0.21
N ASP A 144 -15.28 31.18 0.64
CA ASP A 144 -16.63 31.44 1.11
C ASP A 144 -17.57 31.84 -0.04
N ALA A 145 -17.10 32.71 -0.94
CA ALA A 145 -17.84 33.07 -2.14
C ALA A 145 -18.09 31.84 -3.04
N PHE A 146 -17.10 30.95 -3.18
CA PHE A 146 -17.24 29.73 -3.97
C PHE A 146 -18.26 28.75 -3.37
N VAL A 147 -18.26 28.58 -2.04
CA VAL A 147 -19.27 27.79 -1.33
C VAL A 147 -20.68 28.37 -1.53
N PHE A 148 -20.82 29.69 -1.45
CA PHE A 148 -22.08 30.37 -1.73
C PHE A 148 -22.58 30.09 -3.16
N LEU A 149 -21.71 30.20 -4.17
CA LEU A 149 -22.05 29.91 -5.58
C LEU A 149 -22.50 28.44 -5.75
N ILE A 150 -21.80 27.48 -5.14
CA ILE A 150 -22.21 26.06 -5.16
C ILE A 150 -23.58 25.89 -4.49
N GLY A 151 -23.82 26.56 -3.36
CA GLY A 151 -25.12 26.56 -2.68
C GLY A 151 -26.24 27.08 -3.57
N MET A 152 -25.98 28.10 -4.40
CA MET A 152 -26.95 28.58 -5.38
C MET A 152 -27.19 27.55 -6.50
N LEU A 153 -26.16 26.92 -7.04
CA LEU A 153 -26.32 25.86 -8.05
C LEU A 153 -27.16 24.69 -7.52
N SER A 154 -26.99 24.34 -6.24
CA SER A 154 -27.83 23.35 -5.57
C SER A 154 -29.30 23.80 -5.50
N LYS A 155 -29.56 25.07 -5.13
CA LYS A 155 -30.92 25.64 -5.14
C LYS A 155 -31.54 25.70 -6.53
N LEU A 156 -30.75 26.00 -7.57
CA LEU A 156 -31.21 25.96 -8.97
C LEU A 156 -31.52 24.54 -9.45
N SER A 157 -30.97 23.53 -8.79
CA SER A 157 -31.28 22.12 -9.03
C SER A 157 -32.60 21.68 -8.38
N ASP A 158 -33.24 22.53 -7.58
CA ASP A 158 -34.57 22.26 -7.02
C ASP A 158 -35.60 22.08 -8.16
N PRO A 159 -36.40 21.00 -8.15
CA PRO A 159 -37.37 20.72 -9.19
C PRO A 159 -38.34 21.89 -9.48
N LYS A 160 -38.76 22.64 -8.47
CA LYS A 160 -39.69 23.77 -8.64
C LYS A 160 -39.01 24.94 -9.35
N VAL A 161 -37.73 25.18 -9.07
CA VAL A 161 -36.96 26.24 -9.74
C VAL A 161 -36.70 25.87 -11.19
N ARG A 162 -36.37 24.60 -11.47
CA ARG A 162 -36.22 24.10 -12.83
C ARG A 162 -37.52 24.24 -13.63
N GLU A 163 -38.65 23.81 -13.07
CA GLU A 163 -39.97 23.93 -13.70
C GLU A 163 -40.33 25.40 -13.99
N MET A 164 -39.98 26.32 -13.09
CA MET A 164 -40.20 27.75 -13.30
C MET A 164 -39.35 28.31 -14.44
N ILE A 165 -38.08 27.90 -14.53
CA ILE A 165 -37.15 28.32 -15.60
C ILE A 165 -37.60 27.75 -16.94
N GLU A 166 -37.99 26.48 -17.01
CA GLU A 166 -38.51 25.83 -18.22
C GLU A 166 -39.77 26.54 -18.71
N LYS A 167 -40.78 26.75 -17.85
CA LYS A 167 -42.01 27.47 -18.22
C LYS A 167 -41.75 28.91 -18.66
N ALA A 168 -40.80 29.60 -18.03
CA ALA A 168 -40.42 30.94 -18.45
C ALA A 168 -39.75 30.93 -19.84
N SER A 169 -38.86 29.98 -20.09
CA SER A 169 -38.19 29.80 -21.38
C SER A 169 -39.17 29.46 -22.50
N ASP A 170 -40.13 28.57 -22.24
CA ASP A 170 -41.19 28.21 -23.19
C ASP A 170 -42.05 29.44 -23.52
N ALA A 171 -42.46 30.21 -22.51
CA ALA A 171 -43.22 31.44 -22.71
C ALA A 171 -42.47 32.48 -23.56
N PHE A 172 -41.15 32.63 -23.40
CA PHE A 172 -40.35 33.52 -24.25
C PHE A 172 -40.20 33.01 -25.69
N THR A 173 -40.22 31.69 -25.89
CA THR A 173 -40.11 31.06 -27.21
C THR A 173 -41.42 31.11 -27.98
N GLU A 174 -42.55 31.00 -27.27
CA GLU A 174 -43.90 31.12 -27.83
C GLU A 174 -44.28 32.57 -28.15
N MET A 175 -43.60 33.56 -27.56
CA MET A 175 -43.80 34.97 -27.88
C MET A 175 -43.18 35.32 -29.24
N ASP A 176 -44.01 35.38 -30.28
CA ASP A 176 -43.60 35.93 -31.57
C ASP A 176 -43.53 37.47 -31.50
N LEU A 177 -42.36 37.97 -31.09
CA LEU A 177 -42.08 39.39 -30.92
C LEU A 177 -42.09 40.18 -32.24
N LYS A 178 -42.16 39.51 -33.40
CA LYS A 178 -42.08 40.16 -34.71
C LYS A 178 -43.41 40.74 -35.19
N ASP A 179 -44.54 40.21 -34.69
CA ASP A 179 -45.90 40.61 -35.10
C ASP A 179 -46.72 41.23 -33.96
N VAL A 180 -46.06 41.84 -32.97
CA VAL A 180 -46.75 42.51 -31.86
C VAL A 180 -47.40 43.81 -32.34
N GLN A 181 -48.73 43.77 -32.52
CA GLN A 181 -49.53 44.95 -32.88
C GLN A 181 -49.61 45.94 -31.71
N PRO A 182 -49.40 47.25 -31.95
CA PRO A 182 -49.52 48.26 -30.90
C PRO A 182 -50.96 48.28 -30.36
N THR A 183 -51.10 48.07 -29.06
CA THR A 183 -52.40 47.99 -28.40
C THR A 183 -52.80 49.35 -27.84
N GLY A 184 -53.91 49.94 -28.33
CA GLY A 184 -54.45 51.20 -27.81
C GLY A 184 -55.10 51.07 -26.43
N VAL A 185 -55.44 52.18 -25.77
CA VAL A 185 -55.95 52.23 -24.38
C VAL A 185 -57.13 51.27 -24.15
N PHE A 186 -58.06 51.18 -25.10
CA PHE A 186 -59.21 50.26 -25.01
C PHE A 186 -58.82 48.79 -25.27
N GLY A 187 -57.86 48.56 -26.17
CA GLY A 187 -57.29 47.24 -26.42
C GLY A 187 -56.52 46.71 -25.21
N MET A 188 -55.84 47.59 -24.46
CA MET A 188 -55.11 47.23 -23.25
C MET A 188 -56.09 46.79 -22.15
N MET A 189 -57.20 47.52 -22.01
CA MET A 189 -58.26 47.17 -21.06
C MET A 189 -58.90 45.82 -21.40
N LYS A 190 -59.11 45.54 -22.70
CA LYS A 190 -59.59 44.23 -23.17
C LYS A 190 -58.56 43.11 -22.96
N ALA A 191 -57.28 43.35 -23.28
CA ALA A 191 -56.21 42.37 -23.10
C ALA A 191 -56.04 41.97 -21.62
N MET A 192 -56.10 42.94 -20.71
CA MET A 192 -56.02 42.74 -19.26
C MET A 192 -57.26 42.04 -18.68
N SER A 193 -58.37 41.98 -19.44
CA SER A 193 -59.59 41.29 -19.01
C SER A 193 -59.58 39.78 -19.28
N SER A 194 -58.61 39.30 -20.07
CA SER A 194 -58.43 37.87 -20.36
C SER A 194 -58.14 37.07 -19.08
N PRO A 195 -58.59 35.80 -19.00
CA PRO A 195 -58.27 34.91 -17.88
C PRO A 195 -56.77 34.79 -17.63
N GLU A 196 -55.96 34.72 -18.68
CA GLU A 196 -54.51 34.54 -18.63
C GLU A 196 -53.82 35.79 -18.06
N ALA A 197 -54.20 36.99 -18.51
CA ALA A 197 -53.65 38.24 -17.98
C ALA A 197 -54.01 38.45 -16.50
N LYS A 198 -55.24 38.10 -16.11
CA LYS A 198 -55.67 38.13 -14.70
C LYS A 198 -54.88 37.15 -13.84
N GLN A 199 -54.61 35.96 -14.36
CA GLN A 199 -53.82 34.96 -13.65
C GLN A 199 -52.36 35.38 -13.50
N GLY A 200 -51.76 35.97 -14.54
CA GLY A 200 -50.42 36.56 -14.47
C GLY A 200 -50.32 37.68 -13.43
N LEU A 201 -51.30 38.59 -13.39
CA LEU A 201 -51.38 39.63 -12.34
C LEU A 201 -51.54 39.03 -10.93
N GLY A 202 -52.33 37.96 -10.80
CA GLY A 202 -52.49 37.23 -9.54
C GLY A 202 -51.17 36.65 -9.03
N VAL A 203 -50.38 36.05 -9.92
CA VAL A 203 -49.02 35.55 -9.60
C VAL A 203 -48.12 36.70 -9.14
N MET A 204 -48.12 37.83 -9.85
CA MET A 204 -47.32 39.01 -9.47
C MET A 204 -47.69 39.55 -8.09
N VAL A 205 -48.98 39.60 -7.76
CA VAL A 205 -49.46 40.00 -6.43
C VAL A 205 -49.00 39.03 -5.36
N GLU A 206 -49.07 37.72 -5.62
CA GLU A 206 -48.65 36.71 -4.63
C GLU A 206 -47.12 36.68 -4.44
N MET A 207 -46.34 36.88 -5.51
CA MET A 207 -44.90 37.11 -5.43
C MET A 207 -44.58 38.35 -4.60
N THR A 208 -45.30 39.46 -4.82
CA THR A 208 -45.13 40.70 -4.06
C THR A 208 -45.43 40.50 -2.57
N LYS A 209 -46.51 39.79 -2.23
CA LYS A 209 -46.84 39.43 -0.84
C LYS A 209 -45.77 38.54 -0.22
N THR A 210 -45.24 37.59 -0.98
CA THR A 210 -44.20 36.66 -0.50
C THR A 210 -42.89 37.39 -0.23
N LEU A 211 -42.46 38.25 -1.15
CA LEU A 211 -41.30 39.13 -0.95
C LEU A 211 -41.49 40.07 0.24
N GLY A 212 -42.70 40.58 0.46
CA GLY A 212 -43.04 41.38 1.63
C GLY A 212 -42.92 40.64 2.97
N LYS A 213 -42.98 39.30 2.97
CA LYS A 213 -42.78 38.44 4.16
C LYS A 213 -41.31 38.10 4.44
N LEU A 214 -40.39 38.44 3.53
CA LEU A 214 -38.95 38.23 3.69
C LEU A 214 -38.25 39.38 4.45
N LYS A 215 -39.01 40.37 4.90
CA LYS A 215 -38.56 41.43 5.82
C LYS A 215 -38.65 40.99 7.27
#